data_AF-A0A968FKJ0-F1
#
_entry.id   AF-A0A968FKJ0-F1
#
_cell.length_a   1.000
_cell.length_b   1.000
_cell.length_c   1.000
_cell.angle_alpha   90.00
_cell.angle_beta   90.00
_cell.angle_gamma   90.00
#
_symmetry.space_group_name_H-M   'P 1'
#
loop_
_entity.id
_entity.type
_entity.pdbx_description
1 polymer ?
#
loop_
_entity_poly.entity_id
_entity_poly.type
_entity_poly.pdbx_seq_one_letter_code
_entity_poly.pdbx_strand_id
1 'polypeptide(L)'
;VAMRTWPVTARELGAWIRRRAAARGLRLSPGAAAALGERVEGNLLACVQEIEKLHMLHGEAELDVEDVLRSVADSARFDVFDLVDAALAGDSARSVRILSGLREEGVAPPLVAWALTREIRGLCRMASALAGGASPDQVMRQHRVWDKRRALVSAALRRQPAPAWLGILARAARTDRVTKGGAPGRPWDALEGLALAMGGVNLEQ
;
A
#
# COMPACT_ATOMS: atom_id res chain seq x y z
N VAL A 1 31.95 -4.87 -30.18
CA VAL A 1 31.85 -5.51 -28.85
C VAL A 1 30.42 -5.98 -28.66
N ALA A 2 30.17 -7.29 -28.63
CA ALA A 2 28.83 -7.81 -28.37
C ALA A 2 28.63 -7.90 -26.84
N MET A 3 27.91 -6.93 -26.26
CA MET A 3 27.47 -7.04 -24.86
C MET A 3 26.21 -7.88 -24.80
N ARG A 4 26.33 -8.94 -24.03
CA ARG A 4 25.34 -9.97 -23.85
C ARG A 4 24.45 -9.57 -22.64
N THR A 5 23.19 -9.16 -22.88
CA THR A 5 22.23 -8.72 -21.83
C THR A 5 21.20 -9.82 -21.53
N TRP A 6 21.22 -10.36 -20.31
CA TRP A 6 20.28 -11.39 -19.85
C TRP A 6 19.17 -10.68 -19.05
N PRO A 7 17.89 -11.03 -19.25
CA PRO A 7 16.82 -10.47 -18.46
C PRO A 7 16.96 -10.91 -17.00
N VAL A 8 16.84 -9.94 -16.07
CA VAL A 8 16.84 -10.23 -14.63
C VAL A 8 15.53 -10.92 -14.30
N THR A 9 15.61 -12.13 -13.74
CA THR A 9 14.39 -12.86 -13.36
C THR A 9 13.76 -12.25 -12.10
N ALA A 10 12.45 -12.48 -11.89
CA ALA A 10 11.75 -12.00 -10.69
C ALA A 10 12.43 -12.45 -9.38
N ARG A 11 13.07 -13.62 -9.39
CA ARG A 11 13.82 -14.17 -8.24
C ARG A 11 15.14 -13.43 -7.99
N GLU A 12 15.75 -12.87 -9.03
CA GLU A 12 17.03 -12.16 -8.97
C GLU A 12 16.86 -10.65 -8.78
N LEU A 13 15.67 -10.12 -9.06
CA LEU A 13 15.36 -8.70 -9.04
C LEU A 13 15.76 -8.04 -7.71
N GLY A 14 15.35 -8.62 -6.57
CA GLY A 14 15.69 -8.05 -5.25
C GLY A 14 17.20 -7.98 -5.00
N ALA A 15 17.97 -8.97 -5.46
CA ALA A 15 19.43 -8.95 -5.34
C ALA A 15 20.08 -7.95 -6.29
N TRP A 16 19.56 -7.83 -7.51
CA TRP A 16 19.99 -6.83 -8.48
C TRP A 16 19.76 -5.40 -7.96
N ILE A 17 18.59 -5.14 -7.39
CA ILE A 17 18.22 -3.84 -6.80
C ILE A 17 19.20 -3.45 -5.69
N ARG A 18 19.47 -4.36 -4.75
CA ARG A 18 20.42 -4.08 -3.66
C ARG A 18 21.83 -3.80 -4.16
N ARG A 19 22.32 -4.54 -5.14
CA ARG A 19 23.65 -4.28 -5.75
C ARG A 19 23.69 -2.92 -6.43
N ARG A 20 22.63 -2.56 -7.14
CA ARG A 20 22.54 -1.29 -7.86
C ARG A 20 22.45 -0.10 -6.90
N ALA A 21 21.69 -0.23 -5.81
CA ALA A 21 21.62 0.76 -4.74
C ALA A 21 22.97 0.93 -4.03
N ALA A 22 23.66 -0.17 -3.71
CA ALA A 22 24.97 -0.13 -3.07
C ALA A 22 26.02 0.60 -3.92
N ALA A 23 25.97 0.47 -5.25
CA ALA A 23 26.83 1.20 -6.17
C ALA A 23 26.59 2.73 -6.17
N ARG A 24 25.50 3.20 -5.54
CA ARG A 24 25.17 4.61 -5.31
C ARG A 24 25.24 4.98 -3.82
N GLY A 25 25.90 4.16 -2.99
CA GLY A 25 26.07 4.44 -1.56
C GLY A 25 24.84 4.12 -0.69
N LEU A 26 23.80 3.49 -1.24
CA LEU A 26 22.59 3.12 -0.50
C LEU A 26 22.58 1.64 -0.11
N ARG A 27 22.29 1.35 1.15
CA ARG A 27 22.11 -0.03 1.65
C ARG A 27 20.64 -0.30 1.92
N LEU A 28 19.99 -1.01 0.99
CA LEU A 28 18.58 -1.38 1.13
C LEU A 28 18.42 -2.70 1.91
N SER A 29 17.53 -2.71 2.90
CA SER A 29 17.10 -3.97 3.53
C SER A 29 16.47 -4.93 2.51
N PRO A 30 16.42 -6.25 2.77
CA PRO A 30 15.78 -7.20 1.86
C PRO A 30 14.31 -6.87 1.57
N GLY A 31 13.58 -6.39 2.58
CA GLY A 31 12.22 -5.91 2.43
C GLY A 31 12.14 -4.67 1.55
N ALA A 32 13.03 -3.69 1.74
CA ALA A 32 13.05 -2.45 0.98
C ALA A 32 13.28 -2.70 -0.52
N ALA A 33 14.21 -3.60 -0.84
CA ALA A 33 14.47 -4.01 -2.21
C ALA A 33 13.29 -4.78 -2.83
N ALA A 34 12.59 -5.60 -2.05
CA ALA A 34 11.38 -6.28 -2.51
C ALA A 34 10.24 -5.28 -2.78
N ALA A 35 10.01 -4.33 -1.87
CA ALA A 35 9.01 -3.27 -2.02
C ALA A 35 9.29 -2.39 -3.26
N LEU A 36 10.56 -2.05 -3.50
CA LEU A 36 10.96 -1.32 -4.70
C LEU A 36 10.71 -2.15 -5.97
N GLY A 37 11.03 -3.44 -5.94
CA GLY A 37 10.86 -4.36 -7.07
C GLY A 37 9.39 -4.62 -7.43
N GLU A 38 8.53 -4.79 -6.42
CA GLU A 38 7.07 -4.89 -6.62
C GLU A 38 6.52 -3.61 -7.25
N ARG A 39 7.05 -2.46 -6.88
CA ARG A 39 6.52 -1.15 -7.30
C ARG A 39 6.90 -0.74 -8.71
N VAL A 40 8.06 -1.17 -9.18
CA VAL A 40 8.49 -0.94 -10.56
C VAL A 40 8.04 -2.05 -11.51
N GLU A 41 7.35 -3.07 -11.00
CA GLU A 41 6.81 -4.23 -11.75
C GLU A 41 7.85 -4.88 -12.68
N GLY A 42 9.12 -4.90 -12.26
CA GLY A 42 10.23 -5.44 -13.05
C GLY A 42 10.80 -4.51 -14.13
N ASN A 43 10.35 -3.25 -14.23
CA ASN A 43 10.96 -2.24 -15.07
C ASN A 43 12.29 -1.76 -14.46
N LEU A 44 13.39 -2.30 -14.98
CA LEU A 44 14.75 -2.01 -14.49
C LEU A 44 15.14 -0.53 -14.65
N LEU A 45 14.63 0.16 -15.68
CA LEU A 45 14.91 1.59 -15.87
C LEU A 45 14.21 2.42 -14.79
N ALA A 46 12.92 2.17 -14.55
CA ALA A 46 12.18 2.79 -13.46
C ALA A 46 12.85 2.51 -12.10
N CYS A 47 13.38 1.30 -11.93
CA CYS A 47 14.11 0.93 -10.72
C CYS A 47 15.41 1.74 -10.53
N VAL A 48 16.17 2.00 -11.61
CA VAL A 48 17.34 2.87 -11.54
C VAL A 48 16.96 4.31 -11.17
N GLN A 49 15.88 4.83 -11.77
CA GLN A 49 15.40 6.18 -11.48
C GLN A 49 14.96 6.34 -10.02
N GLU A 50 14.28 5.34 -9.46
CA GLU A 50 13.90 5.36 -8.04
C GLU A 50 15.10 5.24 -7.11
N ILE A 51 16.12 4.43 -7.45
CA ILE A 51 17.38 4.38 -6.70
C ILE A 51 18.10 5.74 -6.72
N GLU A 52 18.07 6.43 -7.86
CA GLU A 52 18.62 7.79 -7.99
C GLU A 52 17.88 8.78 -7.10
N LYS A 53 16.55 8.75 -7.12
CA LYS A 53 15.71 9.58 -6.28
C LYS A 53 15.97 9.33 -4.79
N LEU A 54 16.03 8.06 -4.37
CA LEU A 54 16.36 7.67 -3.01
C LEU A 54 17.72 8.24 -2.56
N HIS A 55 18.71 8.22 -3.46
CA HIS A 55 20.05 8.75 -3.15
C HIS A 55 20.04 10.27 -3.04
N MET A 56 19.29 10.97 -3.90
CA MET A 56 19.14 12.42 -3.80
C MET A 56 18.48 12.85 -2.49
N LEU A 57 17.55 12.05 -1.97
CA LEU A 57 16.81 12.36 -0.74
C LEU A 57 17.57 12.01 0.54
N HIS A 58 18.30 10.88 0.54
CA HIS A 58 18.92 10.34 1.77
C HIS A 58 20.45 10.36 1.76
N GLY A 59 21.09 10.69 0.64
CA GLY A 59 22.55 10.61 0.49
C GLY A 59 23.05 9.17 0.59
N GLU A 60 24.16 8.97 1.29
CA GLU A 60 24.67 7.64 1.63
C GLU A 60 24.02 7.16 2.95
N ALA A 61 23.10 6.20 2.85
CA ALA A 61 22.27 5.77 3.97
C ALA A 61 21.89 4.28 3.91
N GLU A 62 21.49 3.72 5.05
CA GLU A 62 20.79 2.45 5.12
C GLU A 62 19.29 2.70 5.15
N LEU A 63 18.54 2.10 4.22
CA LEU A 63 17.11 2.36 4.04
C LEU A 63 16.31 1.08 4.23
N ASP A 64 15.25 1.19 5.04
CA ASP A 64 14.28 0.13 5.23
C ASP A 64 13.08 0.27 4.27
N VAL A 65 12.07 -0.58 4.46
CA VAL A 65 10.86 -0.54 3.62
C VAL A 65 10.14 0.79 3.77
N GLU A 66 10.07 1.31 4.99
CA GLU A 66 9.36 2.54 5.33
C GLU A 66 10.01 3.74 4.63
N ASP A 67 11.34 3.79 4.60
CA ASP A 67 12.10 4.81 3.87
C ASP A 67 11.83 4.76 2.37
N VAL A 68 11.81 3.57 1.78
CA VAL A 68 11.50 3.37 0.35
C VAL A 68 10.03 3.70 0.02
N LEU A 69 9.13 3.55 0.98
CA LEU A 69 7.74 3.96 0.84
C LEU A 69 7.61 5.49 0.96
N ARG A 70 8.30 6.10 1.93
CA ARG A 70 8.31 7.55 2.19
C ARG A 70 9.01 8.39 1.14
N SER A 71 10.10 7.92 0.55
CA SER A 71 10.82 8.66 -0.48
C SER A 71 9.97 8.92 -1.74
N VAL A 72 8.89 8.15 -1.91
CA VAL A 72 7.91 8.40 -2.97
C VAL A 72 6.72 9.22 -2.51
N ALA A 73 6.56 9.41 -1.20
CA ALA A 73 5.67 10.39 -0.60
C ALA A 73 6.21 11.84 -0.66
N ASP A 74 7.52 12.05 -0.87
CA ASP A 74 8.18 13.35 -0.65
C ASP A 74 7.92 14.44 -1.73
N SER A 75 6.76 14.42 -2.37
CA SER A 75 6.19 15.58 -3.09
C SER A 75 4.78 15.93 -2.62
N ALA A 76 4.30 15.28 -1.54
CA ALA A 76 2.95 15.31 -1.05
C ALA A 76 2.94 15.49 0.47
N ARG A 77 2.00 16.30 0.99
CA ARG A 77 1.80 16.46 2.44
C ARG A 77 1.23 15.18 3.07
N PHE A 78 0.60 14.33 2.26
CA PHE A 78 0.05 13.03 2.64
C PHE A 78 0.22 12.01 1.52
N ASP A 79 0.49 10.75 1.83
CA ASP A 79 0.52 9.68 0.82
C ASP A 79 -0.69 8.72 0.90
N VAL A 80 -0.76 7.77 -0.04
CA VAL A 80 -1.84 6.76 -0.06
C VAL A 80 -1.78 5.77 1.10
N PHE A 81 -0.63 5.61 1.76
CA PHE A 81 -0.48 4.77 2.94
C PHE A 81 -0.91 5.49 4.22
N ASP A 82 -0.70 6.80 4.31
CA ASP A 82 -1.29 7.65 5.36
C ASP A 82 -2.81 7.52 5.36
N LEU A 83 -3.43 7.49 4.16
CA LEU A 83 -4.86 7.25 4.02
C LEU A 83 -5.26 5.88 4.55
N VAL A 84 -4.51 4.83 4.20
CA VAL A 84 -4.77 3.45 4.66
C VAL A 84 -4.70 3.39 6.19
N ASP A 85 -3.66 3.98 6.80
CA ASP A 85 -3.47 3.91 8.24
C ASP A 85 -4.52 4.76 8.99
N ALA A 86 -4.91 5.93 8.46
CA ALA A 86 -6.01 6.72 9.00
C ALA A 86 -7.36 5.97 8.89
N ALA A 87 -7.62 5.31 7.77
CA ALA A 87 -8.82 4.49 7.57
C ALA A 87 -8.82 3.30 8.54
N LEU A 88 -7.71 2.57 8.67
CA LEU A 88 -7.58 1.47 9.64
C LEU A 88 -7.81 1.94 11.08
N ALA A 89 -7.34 3.13 11.44
CA ALA A 89 -7.53 3.71 12.77
C ALA A 89 -9.01 4.01 13.06
N GLY A 90 -9.84 4.14 12.02
CA GLY A 90 -11.21 4.65 12.12
C GLY A 90 -11.26 6.17 12.26
N ASP A 91 -10.18 6.87 11.91
CA ASP A 91 -10.13 8.33 11.94
C ASP A 91 -10.71 8.90 10.63
N SER A 92 -12.03 8.99 10.59
CA SER A 92 -12.78 9.48 9.42
C SER A 92 -12.36 10.90 9.04
N ALA A 93 -12.19 11.79 10.03
CA ALA A 93 -11.85 13.19 9.77
C ALA A 93 -10.45 13.33 9.16
N ARG A 94 -9.47 12.57 9.65
CA ARG A 94 -8.14 12.50 9.03
C ARG A 94 -8.18 11.84 7.65
N SER A 95 -8.95 10.77 7.49
CA SER A 95 -9.08 10.08 6.19
C SER A 95 -9.60 11.01 5.09
N VAL A 96 -10.65 11.79 5.36
CA VAL A 96 -11.20 12.77 4.41
C VAL A 96 -10.21 13.89 4.09
N ARG A 97 -9.48 14.38 5.12
CA ARG A 97 -8.44 15.41 4.91
C ARG A 97 -7.30 14.91 4.03
N ILE A 98 -6.80 13.70 4.28
CA ILE A 98 -5.75 13.09 3.47
C ILE A 98 -6.24 12.89 2.03
N LEU A 99 -7.43 12.34 1.85
CA LEU A 99 -7.99 12.11 0.52
C LEU A 99 -8.15 13.40 -0.28
N SER A 100 -8.52 14.50 0.40
CA SER A 100 -8.59 15.83 -0.20
C SER A 100 -7.20 16.32 -0.65
N GLY A 101 -6.17 16.15 0.19
CA GLY A 101 -4.78 16.47 -0.17
C GLY A 101 -4.29 15.67 -1.39
N LEU A 102 -4.51 14.35 -1.40
CA LEU A 102 -4.17 13.48 -2.54
C LEU A 102 -4.84 13.94 -3.84
N ARG A 103 -6.09 14.43 -3.75
CA ARG A 103 -6.81 14.97 -4.90
C ARG A 103 -6.22 16.28 -5.41
N GLU A 104 -5.89 17.19 -4.49
CA GLU A 104 -5.29 18.49 -4.81
C GLU A 104 -3.91 18.35 -5.45
N GLU A 105 -3.14 17.36 -5.01
CA GLU A 105 -1.82 17.01 -5.55
C GLU A 105 -1.89 16.24 -6.87
N GLY A 106 -3.09 15.95 -7.37
CA GLY A 106 -3.30 15.30 -8.67
C GLY A 106 -2.98 13.80 -8.67
N VAL A 107 -3.00 13.13 -7.51
CA VAL A 107 -2.78 11.68 -7.42
C VAL A 107 -3.86 10.94 -8.21
N ALA A 108 -3.44 9.99 -9.04
CA ALA A 108 -4.35 9.22 -9.87
C ALA A 108 -5.33 8.39 -8.99
N PRO A 109 -6.67 8.50 -9.16
CA PRO A 109 -7.64 7.74 -8.37
C PRO A 109 -7.42 6.21 -8.36
N PRO A 110 -7.00 5.56 -9.46
CA PRO A 110 -6.69 4.13 -9.45
C PRO A 110 -5.58 3.75 -8.45
N LEU A 111 -4.60 4.62 -8.19
CA LEU A 111 -3.53 4.36 -7.22
C LEU A 111 -4.09 4.33 -5.78
N VAL A 112 -4.97 5.27 -5.46
CA VAL A 112 -5.67 5.31 -4.16
C VAL A 112 -6.55 4.07 -4.00
N ALA A 113 -7.30 3.70 -5.05
CA ALA A 113 -8.15 2.51 -5.05
C ALA A 113 -7.32 1.24 -4.82
N TRP A 114 -6.16 1.12 -5.46
CA TRP A 114 -5.24 0.01 -5.26
C TRP A 114 -4.78 -0.10 -3.80
N ALA A 115 -4.33 1.02 -3.20
CA ALA A 115 -3.81 1.03 -1.83
C ALA A 115 -4.85 0.54 -0.81
N LEU A 116 -6.06 1.10 -0.87
CA LEU A 116 -7.19 0.68 -0.02
C LEU A 116 -7.56 -0.80 -0.26
N THR A 117 -7.70 -1.20 -1.53
CA THR A 117 -8.11 -2.57 -1.89
C THR A 117 -7.10 -3.61 -1.44
N ARG A 118 -5.79 -3.31 -1.52
CA ARG A 118 -4.73 -4.20 -1.04
C ARG A 118 -4.92 -4.51 0.44
N GLU A 119 -5.15 -3.48 1.26
CA GLU A 119 -5.33 -3.64 2.70
C GLU A 119 -6.64 -4.36 3.03
N ILE A 120 -7.75 -3.98 2.38
CA ILE A 120 -9.07 -4.60 2.56
C ILE A 120 -9.03 -6.10 2.27
N ARG A 121 -8.33 -6.55 1.22
CA ARG A 121 -8.15 -7.99 0.92
C ARG A 121 -7.41 -8.71 2.05
N GLY A 122 -6.42 -8.07 2.66
CA GLY A 122 -5.72 -8.59 3.82
C GLY A 122 -6.66 -8.77 5.01
N LEU A 123 -7.39 -7.71 5.35
CA LEU A 123 -8.36 -7.69 6.46
C LEU A 123 -9.48 -8.71 6.27
N CYS A 124 -10.02 -8.85 5.06
CA CYS A 124 -11.05 -9.84 4.75
C CYS A 124 -10.58 -11.27 5.02
N ARG A 125 -9.35 -11.62 4.63
CA ARG A 125 -8.78 -12.95 4.90
C ARG A 125 -8.52 -13.15 6.40
N MET A 126 -7.96 -12.15 7.07
CA MET A 126 -7.71 -12.20 8.52
C MET A 126 -9.01 -12.33 9.32
N ALA A 127 -10.04 -11.55 8.99
CA ALA A 127 -11.34 -11.59 9.63
C ALA A 127 -12.02 -12.97 9.46
N SER A 128 -11.93 -13.55 8.25
CA SER A 128 -12.44 -14.90 7.99
C SER A 128 -11.72 -15.97 8.82
N ALA A 129 -10.39 -15.90 8.89
CA ALA A 129 -9.60 -16.84 9.70
C ALA A 129 -9.93 -16.73 11.21
N LEU A 130 -10.07 -15.51 11.72
CA LEU A 130 -10.47 -15.27 13.11
C LEU A 130 -11.88 -15.79 13.40
N ALA A 131 -12.83 -15.57 12.48
CA ALA A 131 -14.19 -16.11 12.61
C ALA A 131 -14.22 -17.65 12.59
N GLY A 132 -13.25 -18.28 11.90
CA GLY A 132 -13.02 -19.73 11.92
C GLY A 132 -12.29 -20.25 13.18
N GLY A 133 -12.01 -19.40 14.17
CA GLY A 133 -11.38 -19.79 15.43
C GLY A 133 -9.85 -19.81 15.43
N ALA A 134 -9.20 -19.28 14.39
CA ALA A 134 -7.73 -19.18 14.38
C ALA A 134 -7.21 -18.18 15.43
N SER A 135 -6.02 -18.45 15.97
CA SER A 135 -5.37 -17.54 16.93
C SER A 135 -5.00 -16.19 16.28
N PRO A 136 -5.28 -15.05 16.92
CA PRO A 136 -4.88 -13.73 16.42
C PRO A 136 -3.38 -13.61 16.09
N ASP A 137 -2.50 -14.13 16.94
CA ASP A 137 -1.06 -14.05 16.72
C ASP A 137 -0.62 -14.89 15.51
N GLN A 138 -1.24 -16.05 15.30
CA GLN A 138 -0.97 -16.87 14.13
C GLN A 138 -1.41 -16.17 12.84
N VAL A 139 -2.61 -15.59 12.84
CA VAL A 139 -3.16 -14.84 11.70
C VAL A 139 -2.27 -13.65 11.36
N MET A 140 -1.89 -12.83 12.35
CA MET A 140 -1.04 -11.65 12.13
C MET A 140 0.33 -12.03 11.54
N ARG A 141 0.97 -13.11 12.01
CA ARG A 141 2.24 -13.59 11.45
C ARG A 141 2.07 -14.11 10.02
N GLN A 142 1.03 -14.89 9.74
CA GLN A 142 0.78 -15.45 8.41
C GLN A 142 0.57 -14.34 7.37
N HIS A 143 -0.11 -13.26 7.77
CA HIS A 143 -0.34 -12.09 6.95
C HIS A 143 0.81 -11.07 6.97
N ARG A 144 1.93 -11.38 7.65
CA ARG A 144 3.12 -10.53 7.79
C ARG A 144 2.79 -9.13 8.32
N VAL A 145 1.89 -9.05 9.29
CA VAL A 145 1.56 -7.81 9.98
C VAL A 145 2.69 -7.48 10.95
N TRP A 146 3.42 -6.40 10.66
CA TRP A 146 4.52 -5.91 11.47
C TRP A 146 4.05 -5.40 12.84
N ASP A 147 4.92 -5.49 13.84
CA ASP A 147 4.57 -5.17 15.23
C ASP A 147 4.02 -3.74 15.41
N LYS A 148 4.59 -2.76 14.72
CA LYS A 148 4.11 -1.36 14.70
C LYS A 148 2.64 -1.23 14.25
N ARG A 149 2.17 -2.11 13.34
CA ARG A 149 0.81 -2.09 12.77
C ARG A 149 -0.14 -3.08 13.44
N ARG A 150 0.33 -3.97 14.34
CA ARG A 150 -0.52 -4.96 15.00
C ARG A 150 -1.70 -4.31 15.73
N ALA A 151 -1.43 -3.29 16.54
CA ALA A 151 -2.47 -2.62 17.30
C ALA A 151 -3.55 -2.01 16.39
N LEU A 152 -3.10 -1.39 15.29
CA LEU A 152 -3.95 -0.74 14.29
C LEU A 152 -4.83 -1.76 13.56
N VAL A 153 -4.23 -2.83 13.04
CA VAL A 153 -4.94 -3.91 12.32
C VAL A 153 -5.88 -4.66 13.26
N SER A 154 -5.45 -4.97 14.49
CA SER A 154 -6.31 -5.60 15.50
C SER A 154 -7.51 -4.73 15.85
N ALA A 155 -7.34 -3.41 15.97
CA ALA A 155 -8.44 -2.50 16.22
C ALA A 155 -9.45 -2.50 15.06
N ALA A 156 -8.97 -2.46 13.81
CA ALA A 156 -9.84 -2.55 12.64
C ALA A 156 -10.62 -3.87 12.59
N LEU A 157 -9.95 -5.01 12.79
CA LEU A 157 -10.58 -6.34 12.78
C LEU A 157 -11.61 -6.52 13.90
N ARG A 158 -11.45 -5.87 15.06
CA ARG A 158 -12.46 -5.88 16.12
C ARG A 158 -13.65 -4.97 15.81
N ARG A 159 -13.46 -3.91 15.02
CA ARG A 159 -14.48 -2.92 14.71
C ARG A 159 -15.59 -3.47 13.83
N GLN A 160 -15.28 -4.47 13.00
CA GLN A 160 -16.20 -5.00 12.01
C GLN A 160 -16.10 -6.53 11.89
N PRO A 161 -17.24 -7.24 11.79
CA PRO A 161 -17.26 -8.68 11.66
C PRO A 161 -16.85 -9.13 10.25
N ALA A 162 -16.49 -10.41 10.08
CA ALA A 162 -16.05 -10.95 8.80
C ALA A 162 -17.01 -10.71 7.61
N PRO A 163 -18.36 -10.81 7.76
CA PRO A 163 -19.28 -10.48 6.67
C PRO A 163 -19.21 -9.01 6.23
N ALA A 164 -18.93 -8.07 7.14
CA ALA A 164 -18.78 -6.66 6.79
C ALA A 164 -17.54 -6.44 5.90
N TRP A 165 -16.42 -7.09 6.22
CA TRP A 165 -15.21 -7.04 5.38
C TRP A 165 -15.43 -7.60 3.98
N LEU A 166 -16.27 -8.63 3.83
CA LEU A 166 -16.68 -9.15 2.52
C LEU A 166 -17.49 -8.11 1.73
N GLY A 167 -18.43 -7.43 2.38
CA GLY A 167 -19.19 -6.33 1.78
C GLY A 167 -18.28 -5.16 1.35
N ILE A 168 -17.31 -4.79 2.18
CA ILE A 168 -16.32 -3.76 1.86
C ILE A 168 -15.42 -4.18 0.69
N LEU A 169 -15.04 -5.45 0.60
CA LEU A 169 -14.29 -5.98 -0.54
C LEU A 169 -15.10 -5.90 -1.84
N ALA A 170 -16.41 -6.17 -1.79
CA ALA A 170 -17.30 -5.99 -2.94
C ALA A 170 -17.39 -4.49 -3.35
N ARG A 171 -17.48 -3.59 -2.37
CA ARG A 171 -17.44 -2.13 -2.59
C ARG A 171 -16.10 -1.69 -3.19
N ALA A 172 -14.99 -2.28 -2.77
CA ALA A 172 -13.67 -2.01 -3.33
C ALA A 172 -13.61 -2.39 -4.82
N ALA A 173 -14.16 -3.54 -5.20
CA ALA A 173 -14.25 -3.96 -6.60
C ALA A 173 -15.11 -3.01 -7.45
N ARG A 174 -16.23 -2.50 -6.90
CA ARG A 174 -17.01 -1.45 -7.57
C ARG A 174 -16.22 -0.15 -7.73
N THR A 175 -15.53 0.27 -6.67
CA THR A 175 -14.72 1.49 -6.65
C THR A 175 -13.61 1.43 -7.70
N ASP A 176 -12.90 0.31 -7.79
CA ASP A 176 -11.88 0.08 -8.83
C ASP A 176 -12.46 0.28 -10.24
N ARG A 177 -13.63 -0.30 -10.55
CA ARG A 177 -14.32 -0.08 -11.83
C ARG A 177 -14.67 1.39 -12.08
N VAL A 178 -15.17 2.11 -11.07
CA VAL A 178 -15.47 3.55 -11.19
C VAL A 178 -14.19 4.35 -11.48
N THR A 179 -13.09 4.09 -10.76
CA THR A 179 -11.81 4.80 -10.98
C THR A 179 -11.20 4.55 -12.36
N LYS A 180 -11.55 3.42 -13.00
CA LYS A 180 -11.11 3.03 -14.34
C LYS A 180 -12.12 3.38 -15.45
N GLY A 181 -13.24 4.02 -15.12
CA GLY A 181 -14.30 4.34 -16.06
C GLY A 181 -15.16 3.15 -16.52
N GLY A 182 -14.99 1.96 -15.92
CA GLY A 182 -15.77 0.76 -16.22
C GLY A 182 -17.12 0.68 -15.49
N ALA A 183 -17.48 1.69 -14.70
CA ALA A 183 -18.77 1.83 -14.04
C ALA A 183 -19.11 3.32 -13.80
N PRO A 184 -20.40 3.70 -13.77
CA PRO A 184 -20.78 5.08 -13.48
C PRO A 184 -20.48 5.46 -12.03
N GLY A 185 -20.07 6.71 -11.82
CA GLY A 185 -19.81 7.29 -10.50
C GLY A 185 -18.70 8.34 -10.53
N ARG A 186 -18.53 9.04 -9.41
CA ARG A 186 -17.43 9.99 -9.20
C ARG A 186 -16.29 9.26 -8.47
N PRO A 187 -15.09 9.15 -9.04
CA PRO A 187 -13.98 8.38 -8.44
C PRO A 187 -13.66 8.77 -7.00
N TRP A 188 -13.56 10.06 -6.72
CA TRP A 188 -13.21 10.57 -5.40
C TRP A 188 -14.29 10.29 -4.34
N ASP A 189 -15.57 10.47 -4.69
CA ASP A 189 -16.68 10.14 -3.78
C ASP A 189 -16.72 8.62 -3.47
N ALA A 190 -16.41 7.78 -4.47
CA ALA A 190 -16.33 6.34 -4.28
C ALA A 190 -15.15 5.94 -3.37
N LEU A 191 -14.00 6.59 -3.53
CA LEU A 191 -12.81 6.40 -2.70
C LEU A 191 -13.04 6.84 -1.26
N GLU A 192 -13.67 8.00 -1.06
CA GLU A 192 -14.04 8.50 0.27
C GLU A 192 -14.95 7.50 0.97
N GLY A 193 -15.99 7.07 0.26
CA GLY A 193 -16.91 6.09 0.80
C GLY A 193 -16.27 4.74 1.12
N LEU A 194 -15.25 4.34 0.35
CA LEU A 194 -14.49 3.12 0.63
C LEU A 194 -13.59 3.27 1.87
N ALA A 195 -12.89 4.39 2.01
CA ALA A 195 -12.03 4.67 3.17
C ALA A 195 -12.85 4.77 4.47
N LEU A 196 -14.01 5.42 4.42
CA LEU A 196 -14.93 5.52 5.55
C LEU A 196 -15.52 4.15 5.94
N ALA A 197 -15.92 3.34 4.95
CA ALA A 197 -16.43 1.99 5.19
C ALA A 197 -15.37 1.11 5.86
N MET A 198 -14.12 1.20 5.41
CA MET A 198 -12.96 0.53 6.02
C MET A 198 -12.72 0.99 7.48
N GLY A 199 -13.02 2.24 7.79
CA GLY A 199 -12.91 2.81 9.13
C GLY A 199 -14.06 2.48 10.09
N GLY A 200 -15.08 1.71 9.66
CA GLY A 200 -16.22 1.37 10.51
C GLY A 200 -17.50 2.15 10.22
N VAL A 201 -17.47 3.14 9.33
CA VAL A 201 -18.64 3.99 9.06
C VAL A 201 -19.59 3.28 8.10
N ASN A 202 -20.82 3.04 8.54
CA ASN A 202 -21.87 2.55 7.67
C ASN A 202 -22.44 3.74 6.88
N LEU A 203 -22.14 3.79 5.58
CA LEU A 203 -22.68 4.81 4.67
C LEU A 203 -23.99 4.36 4.00
N GLU A 204 -24.69 3.41 4.60
CA GLU A 204 -26.05 3.03 4.21
C GLU A 204 -27.05 3.76 5.11
N GLN A 205 -27.20 5.07 4.87
CA GLN A 205 -28.41 5.87 5.06
C GLN A 205 -28.42 6.99 4.02
#